data_AF-A0A081AP95-F1
#
_entry.id   AF-A0A081AP95-F1
#
_cell.length_a   1.000
_cell.length_b   1.000
_cell.length_c   1.000
_cell.angle_alpha   90.00
_cell.angle_beta   90.00
_cell.angle_gamma   90.00
#
_symmetry.space_group_name_H-M   'P 1'
#
loop_
_entity.id
_entity.type
_entity.pdbx_description
1 polymer ?
#
loop_
_entity_poly.entity_id
_entity_poly.type
_entity_poly.pdbx_seq_one_letter_code
_entity_poly.pdbx_strand_id
1 'polypeptide(L)' 'MTMLRWARDNRIAAFFIVMFMGTAASSLTASGAFEIYFNDDLIFSKLETGRWPTLLEVSNSIGEYGLLESVAA' A
#
# COMPACT_ATOMS: atom_id res chain seq x y z
N MET A 1 -4.39 33.28 -24.00
CA MET A 1 -4.50 31.86 -24.42
C MET A 1 -5.13 31.08 -23.27
N THR A 2 -6.36 30.57 -23.43
CA THR A 2 -7.02 29.78 -22.37
C THR A 2 -6.49 28.35 -22.37
N MET A 3 -6.26 27.76 -21.19
CA MET A 3 -5.74 26.40 -21.03
C MET A 3 -6.54 25.34 -21.82
N LEU A 4 -7.87 25.49 -21.90
CA LEU A 4 -8.72 24.60 -22.70
C LEU A 4 -8.41 24.64 -24.21
N ARG A 5 -8.01 25.79 -24.74
CA ARG A 5 -7.63 25.92 -26.15
C ARG A 5 -6.30 25.22 -26.40
N TRP A 6 -5.32 25.46 -25.52
CA TRP A 6 -4.03 24.76 -25.58
C TRP A 6 -4.19 23.23 -25.51
N ALA A 7 -5.04 22.73 -24.60
CA ALA A 7 -5.31 21.31 -24.45
C ALA A 7 -6.01 20.71 -25.69
N ARG A 8 -6.90 21.48 -26.34
CA ARG A 8 -7.56 21.07 -27.59
C ARG A 8 -6.56 20.98 -28.75
N ASP A 9 -5.66 21.95 -28.84
CA ASP A 9 -4.63 22.00 -29.88
C ASP A 9 -3.54 20.93 -29.65
N ASN A 10 -3.30 20.54 -28.40
CA ASN A 10 -2.29 19.55 -27.98
C ASN A 10 -2.92 18.30 -27.35
N ARG A 11 -3.97 17.75 -27.98
CA ARG A 11 -4.80 16.66 -27.44
C ARG A 11 -4.04 15.44 -26.93
N ILE A 12 -2.94 15.04 -27.61
CA ILE A 12 -2.13 13.88 -27.21
C ILE A 12 -1.34 14.20 -25.94
N ALA A 13 -0.67 15.35 -25.88
CA ALA A 13 0.07 15.76 -24.69
C ALA A 13 -0.85 15.95 -23.48
N ALA A 14 -2.02 16.58 -23.68
CA ALA A 14 -3.02 16.75 -22.64
C ALA A 14 -3.52 15.40 -22.09
N PHE A 15 -3.75 14.41 -22.96
CA PHE A 15 -4.11 13.05 -22.53
C PHE A 15 -3.03 12.40 -21.67
N PHE A 16 -1.76 12.45 -22.10
CA PHE A 16 -0.65 11.90 -21.32
C PHE A 16 -0.47 12.59 -19.97
N ILE A 17 -0.65 13.91 -19.90
CA ILE A 17 -0.59 14.66 -18.63
C ILE A 17 -1.69 14.18 -17.67
N VAL A 18 -2.93 14.06 -18.14
CA VAL A 18 -4.05 13.59 -17.30
C VAL A 18 -3.83 12.15 -16.83
N MET A 19 -3.40 11.27 -17.73
CA MET A 19 -3.07 9.88 -17.39
C MET A 19 -1.93 9.81 -16.36
N PHE A 20 -0.86 10.55 -16.57
CA PHE A 20 0.28 10.57 -15.66
C PHE A 20 -0.09 11.13 -14.28
N MET A 21 -0.88 12.19 -14.22
CA MET A 21 -1.42 12.72 -12.97
C MET A 21 -2.27 11.68 -12.23
N GLY A 22 -3.12 10.94 -12.93
CA GLY A 22 -3.94 9.88 -12.33
C GLY A 22 -3.08 8.76 -11.74
N THR A 23 -2.05 8.32 -12.47
CA THR A 23 -1.11 7.29 -11.99
C THR A 23 -0.30 7.80 -10.79
N ALA A 24 0.19 9.04 -10.84
CA ALA A 24 0.93 9.63 -9.73
C ALA A 24 0.05 9.76 -8.46
N ALA A 25 -1.17 10.25 -8.59
CA ALA A 25 -2.13 10.34 -7.48
C ALA A 25 -2.44 8.96 -6.88
N SER A 26 -2.60 7.94 -7.73
CA SER A 26 -2.82 6.56 -7.28
C SER A 26 -1.59 6.02 -6.52
N SER A 27 -0.38 6.30 -7.00
CA SER A 27 0.85 5.90 -6.31
C SER A 27 1.06 6.60 -4.96
N LEU A 28 0.56 7.83 -4.80
CA LEU A 28 0.58 8.56 -3.53
C LEU A 28 -0.48 8.05 -2.54
N THR A 29 -1.57 7.44 -3.04
CA THR A 29 -2.64 6.87 -2.21
C THR A 29 -2.30 5.43 -1.77
N ALA A 30 -1.62 4.67 -2.63
CA ALA A 30 -1.11 3.36 -2.28
C ALA A 30 0.16 3.51 -1.43
N SER A 31 0.04 3.44 -0.11
CA SER A 31 1.18 3.55 0.82
C SER A 31 2.27 2.50 0.60
N GLY A 32 1.99 1.44 -0.18
CA GLY A 32 2.87 0.29 -0.33
C GLY A 32 3.09 -0.48 0.97
N ALA A 33 2.33 -0.13 2.02
CA ALA A 33 2.38 -0.74 3.32
C ALA A 33 1.81 -2.15 3.25
N PHE A 34 2.53 -3.08 3.85
CA PHE A 34 1.99 -4.39 4.17
C PHE A 34 2.09 -4.51 5.68
N GLU A 35 0.93 -4.50 6.33
CA GLU A 35 0.82 -4.43 7.77
C GLU A 35 -0.06 -5.58 8.26
N ILE A 36 0.39 -6.26 9.31
CA ILE A 36 -0.33 -7.36 9.96
C ILE A 36 -0.79 -6.83 11.31
N TYR A 37 -2.09 -6.86 11.53
CA TYR A 37 -2.72 -6.46 12.80
C TYR A 37 -3.38 -7.66 13.47
N PHE A 38 -3.38 -7.67 14.79
CA PHE A 38 -4.14 -8.61 15.59
C PHE A 38 -4.84 -7.87 16.73
N ASN A 39 -6.17 -7.97 16.82
CA ASN A 39 -6.97 -7.23 17.80
C ASN A 39 -6.57 -5.74 17.91
N ASP A 40 -6.38 -5.10 16.76
CA ASP A 40 -5.96 -3.70 16.62
C ASP A 40 -4.50 -3.38 17.01
N ASP A 41 -3.72 -4.36 17.48
CA ASP A 41 -2.28 -4.23 17.70
C ASP A 41 -1.49 -4.52 16.41
N LEU A 42 -0.57 -3.62 16.06
CA LEU A 42 0.33 -3.78 14.92
C LEU A 42 1.39 -4.84 15.24
N ILE A 43 1.32 -5.99 14.57
CA ILE A 43 2.28 -7.08 14.72
C ILE A 43 3.50 -6.89 13.80
N PHE A 44 3.26 -6.43 12.57
CA PHE A 44 4.32 -6.27 11.58
C PHE A 44 4.00 -5.13 10.64
N SER A 45 4.97 -4.28 10.34
CA SER A 45 4.90 -3.32 9.24
C SER A 45 6.09 -3.48 8.30
N LYS A 46 5.78 -3.64 7.01
CA LYS A 46 6.78 -3.61 5.92
C LYS A 46 7.44 -2.24 5.81
N LEU A 47 6.74 -1.17 6.18
CA LEU A 47 7.31 0.19 6.14
C LEU A 47 8.39 0.36 7.19
N GLU A 48 8.22 -0.25 8.37
CA GLU A 48 9.21 -0.20 9.45
C GLU A 48 10.39 -1.13 9.22
N THR A 49 10.12 -2.35 8.75
CA THR A 49 11.15 -3.39 8.59
C THR A 49 11.89 -3.32 7.26
N GLY A 50 11.33 -2.65 6.25
CA GLY A 50 11.91 -2.52 4.90
C GLY A 50 12.00 -3.85 4.12
N ARG A 51 11.39 -4.93 4.64
CA ARG A 51 11.43 -6.27 4.04
C ARG A 51 10.06 -6.94 4.13
N TRP A 52 9.89 -8.03 3.40
CA TRP A 52 8.70 -8.88 3.55
C TRP A 52 8.80 -9.72 4.82
N PRO A 53 7.68 -9.98 5.51
CA PRO A 53 7.68 -10.81 6.70
C PRO A 53 8.02 -12.25 6.35
N THR A 54 8.75 -12.93 7.23
CA THR A 54 8.99 -14.37 7.12
C THR A 54 7.90 -15.15 7.83
N LEU A 55 7.61 -16.38 7.37
CA LEU A 55 6.60 -17.23 8.01
C LEU A 55 6.89 -17.46 9.50
N LEU A 56 8.17 -17.59 9.87
CA LEU A 56 8.59 -17.83 11.24
C LEU A 56 8.35 -16.61 12.15
N GLU A 57 8.60 -15.41 11.64
CA GLU A 57 8.37 -14.15 12.35
C GLU A 57 6.88 -13.97 12.64
N VAL A 58 6.05 -14.19 11.63
CA VAL A 58 4.59 -14.14 11.78
C VAL A 58 4.09 -15.22 12.73
N SER A 59 4.58 -16.46 12.63
CA SER A 59 4.16 -17.54 13.54
C SER A 59 4.57 -17.30 14.99
N ASN A 60 5.76 -16.74 15.22
CA ASN A 60 6.24 -16.42 16.56
C ASN A 60 5.42 -15.28 17.17
N SER A 61 5.16 -14.22 16.41
CA SER A 61 4.32 -13.12 16.88
C SER A 61 2.91 -13.60 17.19
N ILE A 62 2.30 -14.43 16.34
CA ILE A 62 0.97 -15.02 16.61
C ILE A 62 0.98 -15.95 17.84
N GLY A 63 2.08 -16.69 18.05
CA GLY A 63 2.27 -17.56 19.21
C GLY A 63 2.37 -16.80 20.53
N GLU A 64 3.00 -15.62 20.53
CA GLU A 64 3.09 -14.73 21.69
C GLU A 64 1.70 -14.24 22.16
N TYR A 65 0.75 -14.08 21.21
CA TYR A 65 -0.65 -13.77 21.51
C TYR A 65 -1.52 -14.99 21.89
N GLY A 66 -0.93 -16.18 22.05
CA GLY A 66 -1.63 -17.38 22.57
C GLY A 66 -2.59 -18.08 21.60
N LEU A 67 -2.62 -17.67 20.32
CA LEU A 67 -3.59 -18.18 19.35
C LEU A 67 -3.38 -19.64 18.93
N LEU A 68 -2.12 -20.11 18.92
CA LEU A 68 -1.83 -21.49 18.49
C LEU A 68 -2.41 -22.53 19.43
N GLU A 69 -2.58 -22.21 20.71
CA GLU A 69 -3.23 -23.10 21.68
C GLU A 69 -4.76 -23.10 21.51
N SER A 70 -5.37 -21.98 21.11
CA SER A 70 -6.82 -21.88 20.93
C SER A 70 -7.37 -22.62 19.71
N VAL A 71 -6.53 -22.88 18.69
CA VAL A 71 -6.92 -23.61 17.47
C VAL A 71 -6.67 -25.12 17.62
N ALA A 72 -5.85 -25.53 18.58
CA ALA A 72 -5.53 -26.93 18.86
C ALA A 72 -6.50 -27.61 19.85
N ALA A 73 -7.48 -26.87 20.38
CA ALA A 73 -8.55 -27.36 21.26
C ALA A 73 -9.86 -27.58 20.49
#